data_AF-A0A358MAE9-F1
#
_entry.id   AF-A0A358MAE9-F1
#
_cell.length_a   1.000
_cell.length_b   1.000
_cell.length_c   1.000
_cell.angle_alpha   90.00
_cell.angle_beta   90.00
_cell.angle_gamma   90.00
#
_symmetry.space_group_name_H-M   'P 1'
#
loop_
_entity.id
_entity.type
_entity.pdbx_description
1 polymer ?
#
loop_
_entity_poly.entity_id
_entity_poly.type
_entity_poly.pdbx_seq_one_letter_code
_entity_poly.pdbx_strand_id
1 'polypeptide(L)'
;MRKFLYAFLICGIFYFSVSLFSCRAAEPFAYELLEDGTAVLTAYTGRSTEVVIPAELGGVPVREIGEEAFLGCERITKVTIPEGITRIGNYAFEYCSSLAVVELPESLLEIGYGAFKNCAALREMVLPENIYDLD
;
A
#
# COMPACT_ATOMS: atom_id res chain seq x y z
N MET A 1 -24.85 7.84 23.98
CA MET A 1 -25.44 6.68 23.27
C MET A 1 -25.22 6.86 21.77
N ARG A 2 -24.63 5.84 21.13
CA ARG A 2 -24.34 5.68 19.67
C ARG A 2 -23.23 6.62 19.17
N LYS A 3 -21.97 6.20 18.96
CA LYS A 3 -21.48 5.04 18.19
C LYS A 3 -20.10 4.62 18.74
N PHE A 4 -20.06 3.55 19.53
CA PHE A 4 -18.89 2.73 19.84
C PHE A 4 -19.25 1.33 19.34
N LEU A 5 -18.72 0.94 18.18
CA LEU A 5 -18.57 -0.45 17.70
C LEU A 5 -17.93 -0.36 16.30
N TYR A 6 -17.06 -1.31 15.96
CA TYR A 6 -16.30 -1.44 14.70
C TYR A 6 -14.89 -0.82 14.64
N ALA A 7 -14.10 -0.94 15.71
CA ALA A 7 -12.62 -0.88 15.61
C ALA A 7 -11.95 -1.94 16.49
N PHE A 8 -12.61 -3.09 16.67
CA PHE A 8 -12.08 -4.28 17.33
C PHE A 8 -12.52 -5.48 16.51
N LEU A 9 -11.77 -5.87 15.47
CA LEU A 9 -11.75 -7.27 15.02
C LEU A 9 -10.65 -7.69 14.01
N ILE A 10 -9.65 -6.87 13.68
CA ILE A 10 -8.54 -7.32 12.81
C ILE A 10 -7.16 -6.92 13.36
N CYS A 11 -7.00 -7.07 14.68
CA CYS A 11 -5.68 -7.21 15.31
C CYS A 11 -5.59 -8.61 15.92
N GLY A 12 -5.84 -9.61 15.07
CA GLY A 12 -5.62 -11.01 15.39
C GLY A 12 -4.40 -11.48 14.60
N ILE A 13 -3.30 -11.66 15.32
CA ILE A 13 -2.03 -12.32 14.94
C ILE A 13 -0.85 -11.33 14.91
N PHE A 14 0.11 -11.56 15.82
CA PHE A 14 1.45 -10.95 15.99
C PHE A 14 1.46 -9.44 16.36
N TYR A 15 1.99 -8.94 17.49
CA TYR A 15 3.10 -9.35 18.34
C TYR A 15 2.89 -8.89 19.80
N PHE A 16 3.59 -9.59 20.69
CA PHE A 16 3.65 -9.38 22.13
C PHE A 16 4.56 -8.19 22.49
N SER A 17 4.04 -7.30 23.34
CA SER A 17 4.76 -6.40 24.26
C SER A 17 5.41 -5.10 23.77
N VAL A 18 5.15 -4.12 24.64
CA VAL A 18 5.86 -2.88 24.96
C VAL A 18 5.62 -1.64 24.10
N SER A 19 5.24 -0.60 24.86
CA SER A 19 5.36 0.83 24.57
C SER A 19 4.18 1.47 23.84
N LEU A 20 3.44 2.22 24.65
CA LEU A 20 2.77 3.48 24.34
C LEU A 20 3.65 4.34 23.41
N PHE A 21 3.63 4.06 22.12
CA PHE A 21 4.00 5.04 21.11
C PHE A 21 2.71 5.43 20.41
N SER A 22 2.45 6.74 20.46
CA SER A 22 1.28 7.39 19.88
C SER A 22 0.97 6.73 18.53
N CYS A 23 -0.13 5.97 18.46
CA CYS A 23 -0.71 5.53 17.22
C CYS A 23 -1.19 6.80 16.51
N ARG A 24 -0.24 7.50 15.88
CA ARG A 24 -0.53 8.52 14.88
C ARG A 24 -0.88 7.74 13.61
N ALA A 25 -1.98 7.00 13.67
CA ALA A 25 -2.62 6.44 12.51
C ALA A 25 -2.93 7.62 11.59
N ALA A 26 -2.10 7.82 10.58
CA ALA A 26 -2.47 8.67 9.46
C ALA A 26 -3.45 7.85 8.61
N GLU A 27 -4.63 7.57 9.17
CA GLU A 27 -5.75 6.96 8.45
C GLU A 27 -5.88 7.70 7.12
N PRO A 28 -5.82 7.02 5.97
CA PRO A 28 -6.09 5.60 5.74
C PRO A 28 -4.87 4.66 5.59
N PHE A 29 -3.65 5.09 5.92
CA PHE A 29 -2.42 4.34 5.63
C PHE A 29 -1.77 3.79 6.90
N ALA A 30 -1.63 2.46 6.97
CA ALA A 30 -0.80 1.78 7.95
C ALA A 30 0.60 1.56 7.38
N TYR A 31 1.62 1.65 8.23
CA TYR A 31 3.01 1.49 7.84
C TYR A 31 3.87 0.94 8.97
N GLU A 32 4.99 0.34 8.61
CA GLU A 32 6.03 -0.13 9.52
C GLU A 32 7.35 0.58 9.20
N LEU A 33 8.19 0.77 10.23
CA LEU A 33 9.52 1.38 10.08
C LEU A 33 10.57 0.30 9.85
N LEU A 34 11.42 0.52 8.86
CA LEU A 34 12.57 -0.32 8.56
C LEU A 34 13.81 0.15 9.34
N GLU A 35 14.80 -0.73 9.47
CA GLU A 35 16.06 -0.44 10.19
C GLU A 35 16.87 0.70 9.55
N ASP A 36 16.66 0.95 8.25
CA ASP A 36 17.32 2.02 7.48
C ASP A 36 16.68 3.41 7.67
N GLY A 37 15.63 3.52 8.50
CA GLY A 37 14.92 4.77 8.77
C GLY A 37 13.85 5.13 7.75
N THR A 38 13.44 4.18 6.91
CA THR A 38 12.35 4.36 5.93
C THR A 38 11.08 3.63 6.36
N ALA A 39 9.98 3.84 5.65
CA ALA A 39 8.70 3.17 5.91
C ALA A 39 8.28 2.24 4.76
N VAL A 40 7.66 1.12 5.14
CA VAL A 40 6.87 0.26 4.24
C VAL A 40 5.39 0.46 4.53
N LEU A 41 4.60 0.73 3.50
CA LEU A 41 3.14 0.85 3.60
C LEU A 41 2.56 -0.56 3.67
N THR A 42 1.96 -0.93 4.80
CA THR A 42 1.51 -2.31 5.05
C THR A 42 0.02 -2.51 4.87
N ALA A 43 -0.79 -1.45 4.95
CA ALA A 43 -2.21 -1.54 4.63
C ALA A 43 -2.83 -0.18 4.25
N TYR A 44 -3.83 -0.23 3.40
CA TYR A 44 -4.75 0.86 3.12
C TYR A 44 -6.18 0.51 3.58
N THR A 45 -6.72 1.29 4.51
CA THR A 45 -8.07 1.10 5.08
C THR A 45 -9.09 2.10 4.56
N GLY A 46 -8.68 2.94 3.60
CA GLY A 46 -9.48 4.03 3.08
C GLY A 46 -10.59 3.57 2.13
N ARG A 47 -11.41 4.53 1.72
CA ARG A 47 -12.57 4.29 0.84
C ARG A 47 -12.55 5.15 -0.42
N SER A 48 -11.43 5.83 -0.66
CA SER A 48 -11.26 6.71 -1.82
C SER A 48 -11.22 5.87 -3.09
N THR A 49 -11.74 6.45 -4.17
CA THR A 49 -11.62 5.88 -5.52
C THR A 49 -10.28 6.24 -6.16
N GLU A 50 -9.74 7.40 -5.80
CA GLU A 50 -8.42 7.85 -6.24
C GLU A 50 -7.51 7.92 -5.02
N VAL A 51 -6.39 7.20 -5.08
CA VAL A 51 -5.43 7.12 -3.99
C VAL A 51 -4.10 7.67 -4.47
N VAL A 52 -3.63 8.71 -3.78
CA VAL A 52 -2.25 9.17 -3.89
C VAL A 52 -1.51 8.62 -2.68
N ILE A 53 -0.53 7.76 -2.93
CA ILE A 53 0.29 7.22 -1.85
C ILE A 53 1.19 8.36 -1.34
N PRO A 54 1.24 8.60 -0.01
CA PRO A 54 2.08 9.64 0.53
C PRO A 54 3.55 9.25 0.41
N ALA A 55 4.39 10.19 -0.04
CA ALA A 55 5.84 9.99 -0.10
C ALA A 55 6.48 9.88 1.29
N GLU A 56 5.78 10.36 2.34
CA GLU A 56 6.22 10.30 3.73
C GLU A 56 5.08 9.88 4.66
N LEU A 57 5.37 9.00 5.61
CA LEU A 57 4.45 8.58 6.67
C LEU A 57 5.13 8.77 8.02
N GLY A 58 4.49 9.49 8.93
CA GLY A 58 5.10 9.79 10.24
C GLY A 58 6.38 10.62 10.20
N GLY A 59 6.67 11.30 9.08
CA GLY A 59 7.88 12.09 8.88
C GLY A 59 9.09 11.28 8.39
N VAL A 60 8.89 10.04 7.95
CA VAL A 60 9.91 9.24 7.28
C VAL A 60 9.48 8.93 5.85
N PRO A 61 10.42 8.77 4.90
CA PRO A 61 10.10 8.47 3.51
C PRO A 61 9.54 7.05 3.35
N VAL A 62 8.52 6.90 2.53
CA VAL A 62 7.97 5.59 2.13
C VAL A 62 8.79 5.05 0.96
N ARG A 63 9.29 3.81 1.08
CA ARG A 63 10.12 3.16 0.05
C ARG A 63 9.47 1.94 -0.58
N GLU A 64 8.54 1.32 0.13
CA GLU A 64 7.92 0.09 -0.32
C GLU A 64 6.41 0.13 -0.10
N ILE A 65 5.67 -0.41 -1.06
CA ILE A 65 4.29 -0.87 -0.86
C ILE A 65 4.39 -2.34 -0.49
N GLY A 66 4.01 -2.68 0.74
CA GLY A 66 4.14 -4.01 1.28
C GLY A 66 3.21 -5.03 0.62
N GLU A 67 3.45 -6.30 0.95
CA GLU A 67 2.60 -7.42 0.57
C GLU A 67 1.15 -7.17 1.00
N GLU A 68 0.21 -7.46 0.09
CA GLU A 68 -1.25 -7.32 0.31
C GLU A 68 -1.74 -5.93 0.76
N ALA A 69 -0.93 -4.87 0.65
CA ALA A 69 -1.22 -3.57 1.25
C ALA A 69 -2.55 -2.93 0.79
N PHE A 70 -2.98 -3.20 -0.44
CA PHE A 70 -4.25 -2.78 -1.03
C PHE A 70 -5.13 -3.98 -1.44
N LEU A 71 -4.90 -5.16 -0.88
CA LEU A 71 -5.64 -6.38 -1.20
C LEU A 71 -7.16 -6.15 -1.08
N GLY A 72 -7.89 -6.46 -2.16
CA GLY A 72 -9.35 -6.36 -2.20
C GLY A 72 -9.90 -4.93 -2.18
N CYS A 73 -9.09 -3.92 -2.52
CA CYS A 73 -9.57 -2.53 -2.64
C CYS A 73 -10.38 -2.32 -3.93
N GLU A 74 -11.56 -2.96 -4.01
CA GLU A 74 -12.44 -2.99 -5.18
C GLU A 74 -12.97 -1.62 -5.62
N ARG A 75 -12.87 -0.60 -4.77
CA ARG A 75 -13.36 0.76 -5.06
C ARG A 75 -12.32 1.65 -5.74
N ILE A 76 -11.04 1.32 -5.62
CA ILE A 76 -9.97 2.16 -6.16
C ILE A 76 -10.01 2.06 -7.67
N THR A 77 -10.09 3.19 -8.35
CA THR A 77 -10.05 3.35 -9.80
C THR A 77 -8.70 3.88 -10.28
N LYS A 78 -8.01 4.66 -9.44
CA LYS A 78 -6.70 5.24 -9.74
C LYS A 78 -5.76 5.16 -8.54
N VAL A 79 -4.53 4.75 -8.78
CA VAL A 79 -3.42 4.85 -7.81
C VAL A 79 -2.30 5.67 -8.41
N THR A 80 -1.83 6.67 -7.68
CA THR A 80 -0.61 7.41 -7.98
C THR A 80 0.46 7.04 -6.95
N ILE A 81 1.53 6.43 -7.43
CA ILE A 81 2.68 6.00 -6.63
C ILE A 81 3.77 7.10 -6.75
N PRO A 82 4.16 7.78 -5.65
CA PRO A 82 5.14 8.85 -5.69
C PRO A 82 6.56 8.34 -5.97
N GLU A 83 7.41 9.25 -6.46
CA GLU A 83 8.85 9.03 -6.56
C GLU A 83 9.48 8.64 -5.21
N GLY A 84 10.51 7.79 -5.27
CA GLY A 84 11.21 7.26 -4.11
C GLY A 84 10.73 5.88 -3.67
N ILE A 85 9.56 5.43 -4.13
CA ILE A 85 9.13 4.04 -3.96
C ILE A 85 9.90 3.17 -4.96
N THR A 86 10.59 2.16 -4.43
CA THR A 86 11.46 1.27 -5.20
C THR A 86 10.88 -0.13 -5.38
N ARG A 87 9.88 -0.51 -4.57
CA ARG A 87 9.32 -1.86 -4.57
C ARG A 87 7.81 -1.88 -4.33
N ILE A 88 7.12 -2.74 -5.08
CA ILE A 88 5.74 -3.14 -4.86
C ILE A 88 5.74 -4.62 -4.47
N GLY A 89 5.18 -4.96 -3.31
CA GLY A 89 5.18 -6.30 -2.76
C GLY A 89 4.24 -7.27 -3.48
N ASN A 90 4.33 -8.54 -3.10
CA ASN A 90 3.47 -9.60 -3.62
C ASN A 90 2.00 -9.28 -3.34
N TYR A 91 1.14 -9.53 -4.33
CA TYR A 91 -0.31 -9.33 -4.21
C TYR A 91 -0.73 -7.92 -3.71
N ALA A 92 0.13 -6.91 -3.79
CA ALA A 92 -0.09 -5.60 -3.18
C ALA A 92 -1.42 -4.97 -3.59
N PHE A 93 -1.87 -5.15 -4.83
CA PHE A 93 -3.15 -4.67 -5.36
C PHE A 93 -4.05 -5.83 -5.84
N GLU A 94 -3.85 -7.05 -5.34
CA GLU A 94 -4.67 -8.18 -5.79
C GLU A 94 -6.17 -7.91 -5.50
N TYR A 95 -7.05 -8.30 -6.44
CA TYR A 95 -8.51 -8.07 -6.36
C TYR A 95 -8.95 -6.60 -6.32
N CYS A 96 -8.10 -5.63 -6.71
CA CYS A 96 -8.53 -4.26 -6.98
C CYS A 96 -9.31 -4.18 -8.31
N SER A 97 -10.51 -4.75 -8.34
CA SER A 97 -11.28 -5.01 -9.57
C SER A 97 -11.64 -3.75 -10.38
N SER A 98 -11.81 -2.60 -9.72
CA SER A 98 -12.08 -1.31 -10.38
C SER A 98 -10.83 -0.53 -10.76
N LEU A 99 -9.62 -1.01 -10.39
CA LEU A 99 -8.37 -0.29 -10.62
C LEU A 99 -8.09 -0.21 -12.11
N ALA A 100 -8.22 0.98 -12.68
CA ALA A 100 -8.10 1.22 -14.11
C ALA A 100 -6.80 1.92 -14.48
N VAL A 101 -6.24 2.72 -13.56
CA VAL A 101 -5.04 3.53 -13.80
C VAL A 101 -4.07 3.37 -12.63
N VAL A 102 -2.83 3.04 -12.95
CA VAL A 102 -1.70 3.02 -12.01
C VAL A 102 -0.58 3.86 -12.60
N GLU A 103 -0.23 4.94 -11.92
CA GLU A 103 0.92 5.78 -12.27
C GLU A 103 2.12 5.30 -11.45
N LEU A 104 3.08 4.65 -12.13
CA LEU A 104 4.30 4.12 -11.54
C LEU A 104 5.42 5.19 -11.59
N PRO A 105 6.27 5.30 -10.54
CA PRO A 105 7.39 6.23 -10.53
C PRO A 105 8.59 5.67 -11.32
N GLU A 106 9.48 6.55 -11.79
CA GLU A 106 10.71 6.11 -12.47
C GLU A 106 11.68 5.41 -11.52
N SER A 107 11.56 5.66 -10.21
CA SER A 107 12.33 5.01 -9.16
C SER A 107 11.96 3.54 -8.89
N LEU A 108 10.88 3.02 -9.49
CA LEU A 108 10.40 1.66 -9.24
C LEU A 108 11.35 0.64 -9.86
N LEU A 109 11.83 -0.30 -9.04
CA LEU A 109 12.81 -1.32 -9.44
C LEU A 109 12.21 -2.72 -9.49
N GLU A 110 11.25 -3.02 -8.61
CA GLU A 110 10.70 -4.37 -8.41
C GLU A 110 9.18 -4.34 -8.25
N ILE A 111 8.50 -5.27 -8.93
CA ILE A 111 7.08 -5.57 -8.77
C ILE A 111 6.96 -7.04 -8.37
N GLY A 112 6.36 -7.29 -7.21
CA GLY A 112 6.19 -8.62 -6.66
C GLY A 112 5.21 -9.48 -7.43
N TYR A 113 5.30 -10.79 -7.17
CA TYR A 113 4.47 -11.79 -7.79
C TYR A 113 2.98 -11.48 -7.59
N GLY A 114 2.24 -11.42 -8.70
CA GLY A 114 0.80 -11.20 -8.68
C GLY A 114 0.37 -9.85 -8.09
N ALA A 115 1.25 -8.85 -8.01
CA ALA A 115 0.94 -7.54 -7.42
C ALA A 115 -0.35 -6.91 -7.96
N PHE A 116 -0.66 -7.08 -9.26
CA PHE A 116 -1.88 -6.58 -9.90
C PHE A 116 -2.85 -7.68 -10.35
N LYS A 117 -2.75 -8.87 -9.75
CA LYS A 117 -3.60 -10.01 -10.11
C LYS A 117 -5.08 -9.70 -9.83
N ASN A 118 -5.97 -10.15 -10.72
CA ASN A 118 -7.41 -9.90 -10.64
C ASN A 118 -7.84 -8.40 -10.65
N CYS A 119 -6.99 -7.50 -11.16
CA CYS A 119 -7.37 -6.11 -11.46
C CYS A 119 -8.11 -6.03 -12.81
N ALA A 120 -9.39 -6.40 -12.84
CA ALA A 120 -10.17 -6.57 -14.06
C ALA A 120 -10.34 -5.30 -14.92
N ALA A 121 -10.30 -4.12 -14.31
CA ALA A 121 -10.41 -2.83 -15.01
C ALA A 121 -9.08 -2.28 -15.52
N LEU A 122 -7.93 -2.89 -15.18
CA LEU A 122 -6.61 -2.40 -15.55
C LEU A 122 -6.39 -2.63 -17.05
N ARG A 123 -6.53 -1.58 -17.85
CA ARG A 123 -6.44 -1.66 -19.32
C ARG A 123 -5.02 -1.45 -19.84
N GLU A 124 -4.30 -0.52 -19.23
CA GLU A 124 -2.96 -0.12 -19.63
C GLU A 124 -2.14 0.16 -18.37
N MET A 125 -0.96 -0.44 -18.30
CA MET A 125 0.05 -0.18 -17.27
C MET A 125 1.35 0.13 -18.00
N VAL A 126 1.83 1.37 -17.88
CA VAL A 126 3.11 1.78 -18.47
C VAL A 126 4.20 1.42 -17.46
N LEU A 127 5.01 0.43 -17.80
CA LEU A 127 6.16 0.04 -16.99
C LEU A 127 7.30 1.05 -17.20
N PRO A 128 7.91 1.59 -16.13
CA PRO A 128 9.13 2.39 -16.24
C PRO A 128 10.29 1.55 -16.79
N GLU A 129 11.26 2.22 -17.43
CA GLU A 129 12.37 1.56 -18.15
C GLU A 129 13.34 0.76 -17.25
N ASN A 130 13.24 0.92 -15.91
CA ASN A 130 14.19 0.40 -14.93
C ASN A 130 13.71 -0.83 -14.14
N ILE A 131 12.60 -1.48 -14.53
CA ILE A 131 12.04 -2.62 -13.80
C ILE A 131 12.78 -3.92 -14.16
N TYR A 132 13.22 -4.63 -13.12
CA TYR A 132 13.66 -6.01 -13.23
C TYR A 132 12.46 -6.92 -12.93
N ASP A 133 11.93 -7.57 -13.96
CA ASP A 133 10.90 -8.59 -13.78
C ASP A 133 11.56 -9.81 -13.11
N LEU A 134 11.25 -10.06 -11.84
CA LEU A 134 11.73 -11.22 -11.09
C LEU A 134 10.54 -12.17 -10.94
N ASP A 135 10.56 -13.24 -11.76
CA ASP A 135 9.59 -14.35 -11.80
C ASP A 135 9.22 -14.91 -10.42
#